data_AF-W4GUZ4-F1
#
_entry.id   AF-W4GUZ4-F1
#
_cell.length_a   1.000
_cell.length_b   1.000
_cell.length_c   1.000
_cell.angle_alpha   90.00
_cell.angle_beta   90.00
_cell.angle_gamma   90.00
#
_symmetry.space_group_name_H-M   'P 1'
#
loop_
_entity.id
_entity.type
_entity.pdbx_description
1 polymer ?
#
loop_
_entity_poly.entity_id
_entity_poly.type
_entity_poly.pdbx_seq_one_letter_code
_entity_poly.pdbx_strand_id
1 'polypeptide(L)'
;MAKIISTTHQVLLAVLGLLSTIAAVYALAEDTYLSSSPRLDVANVFLRLYQLFFALVLLSTAALGWKVPLKWFSFLESYVGSGLFVIFLGFYTYRLLNDYGLYSAWIHFVVGGVFVVYGLFAGEQKAEYTPILPQ
;
A
#
# COMPACT_ATOMS: atom_id res chain seq x y z
N MET A 1 5.99 -23.19 -9.66
CA MET A 1 4.83 -22.69 -8.89
C MET A 1 5.23 -21.57 -7.93
N ALA A 2 6.20 -21.76 -7.03
CA ALA A 2 6.67 -20.73 -6.09
C ALA A 2 7.07 -19.39 -6.74
N LYS A 3 7.84 -19.42 -7.85
CA LYS A 3 8.22 -18.21 -8.60
C LYS A 3 7.00 -17.41 -9.09
N ILE A 4 5.99 -18.10 -9.62
CA ILE A 4 4.76 -17.45 -10.12
C ILE A 4 4.04 -16.76 -8.95
N ILE A 5 3.91 -17.43 -7.80
CA ILE A 5 3.27 -16.87 -6.62
C ILE A 5 4.00 -15.61 -6.15
N SER A 6 5.33 -15.66 -6.04
CA SER A 6 6.15 -14.52 -5.65
C SER A 6 5.99 -13.34 -6.61
N THR A 7 5.99 -13.60 -7.93
CA THR A 7 5.77 -12.57 -8.94
C THR A 7 4.36 -11.98 -8.87
N THR A 8 3.33 -12.82 -8.72
CA THR A 8 1.94 -12.36 -8.59
C THR A 8 1.76 -11.50 -7.34
N HIS A 9 2.31 -11.93 -6.20
CA HIS A 9 2.32 -11.16 -4.96
C HIS A 9 2.95 -9.78 -5.15
N GLN A 10 4.15 -9.74 -5.73
CA GLN A 10 4.86 -8.50 -6.00
C GLN A 10 4.10 -7.56 -6.95
N VAL A 11 3.53 -8.09 -8.03
CA VAL A 11 2.73 -7.29 -8.97
C VAL A 11 1.49 -6.69 -8.29
N LEU A 12 0.80 -7.50 -7.49
CA LEU A 12 -0.37 -7.04 -6.74
C LEU A 12 0.01 -5.95 -5.72
N LEU A 13 1.12 -6.11 -4.99
CA LEU A 13 1.63 -5.05 -4.11
C LEU A 13 1.94 -3.75 -4.87
N ALA A 14 2.54 -3.85 -6.05
CA ALA A 14 2.81 -2.68 -6.89
C ALA A 14 1.51 -1.98 -7.34
N VAL A 15 0.49 -2.74 -7.75
CA VAL A 15 -0.84 -2.20 -8.11
C VAL A 15 -1.49 -1.52 -6.92
N LEU A 16 -1.45 -2.14 -5.74
CA LEU A 16 -2.01 -1.56 -4.51
C LEU A 16 -1.28 -0.27 -4.10
N GLY A 17 0.05 -0.25 -4.21
CA GLY A 17 0.84 0.95 -4.02
C GLY A 17 0.42 2.07 -4.98
N LEU A 18 0.25 1.75 -6.26
CA LEU A 18 -0.21 2.71 -7.27
C LEU A 18 -1.59 3.28 -6.96
N LEU A 19 -2.56 2.41 -6.62
CA LEU A 19 -3.91 2.83 -6.25
C LEU A 19 -3.89 3.74 -5.02
N SER A 20 -3.08 3.42 -4.02
CA SER A 20 -2.90 4.25 -2.83
C SER A 20 -2.22 5.60 -3.14
N THR A 21 -1.26 5.62 -4.07
CA THR A 21 -0.62 6.87 -4.53
C THR A 21 -1.61 7.77 -5.24
N ILE A 22 -2.39 7.23 -6.17
CA ILE A 22 -3.43 7.99 -6.89
C ILE A 22 -4.44 8.53 -5.88
N ALA A 23 -4.91 7.70 -4.93
CA ALA A 23 -5.83 8.15 -3.88
C ALA A 23 -5.27 9.32 -3.07
N ALA A 24 -4.01 9.25 -2.64
CA ALA A 24 -3.38 10.29 -1.83
C ALA A 24 -3.19 11.60 -2.62
N VAL A 25 -2.72 11.52 -3.87
CA VAL A 25 -2.55 12.69 -4.74
C VAL A 25 -3.88 13.35 -5.05
N TYR A 26 -4.89 12.54 -5.37
CA TYR A 26 -6.25 13.01 -5.62
C TYR A 26 -6.82 13.71 -4.37
N ALA A 27 -6.67 13.11 -3.19
CA ALA A 27 -7.07 13.72 -1.92
C ALA A 27 -6.40 15.08 -1.70
N LEU A 28 -5.09 15.15 -1.92
CA LEU A 28 -4.31 16.35 -1.70
C LEU A 28 -4.74 17.50 -2.62
N ALA A 29 -5.15 17.18 -3.85
CA ALA A 29 -5.54 18.15 -4.86
C ALA A 29 -6.99 18.63 -4.69
N GLU A 30 -7.91 17.76 -4.26
CA GLU A 30 -9.34 18.07 -4.18
C GLU A 30 -9.80 18.51 -2.78
N ASP A 31 -9.07 18.15 -1.71
CA ASP A 31 -9.40 18.64 -0.37
C ASP A 31 -9.33 20.18 -0.36
N THR A 32 -10.46 20.82 -0.04
CA THR A 32 -10.54 22.29 0.02
C THR A 32 -9.94 22.84 1.31
N TYR A 33 -9.70 21.99 2.32
CA TYR A 33 -9.14 22.36 3.63
C TYR A 33 -9.82 23.59 4.28
N LEU A 34 -11.15 23.69 4.12
CA LEU A 34 -11.98 24.79 4.65
C LEU A 34 -12.78 24.37 5.89
N SER A 35 -12.25 23.46 6.71
CA SER A 35 -12.98 23.04 7.90
C SER A 35 -13.07 24.19 8.92
N SER A 36 -14.09 24.14 9.78
CA SER A 36 -14.25 25.11 10.87
C SER A 36 -13.13 25.04 11.93
N SER A 37 -12.29 24.01 11.89
CA SER A 37 -11.18 23.80 12.83
C SER A 37 -9.89 23.57 12.05
N PRO A 38 -8.98 24.57 11.97
CA PRO A 38 -7.70 24.43 11.27
C PRO A 38 -6.86 23.21 11.68
N ARG A 39 -7.03 22.74 12.92
CA ARG A 39 -6.39 21.52 13.42
C ARG A 39 -6.81 20.27 12.63
N LEU A 40 -8.07 20.19 12.18
CA LEU A 40 -8.57 19.05 11.41
C LEU A 40 -8.02 19.08 9.99
N ASP A 41 -7.93 20.25 9.38
CA ASP A 41 -7.33 20.42 8.05
C ASP A 41 -5.86 20.00 8.05
N VAL A 42 -5.08 20.48 9.04
CA VAL A 42 -3.69 20.07 9.21
C VAL A 42 -3.57 18.56 9.41
N ALA A 43 -4.42 17.96 10.25
CA ALA A 43 -4.42 16.51 10.47
C ALA A 43 -4.72 15.73 9.18
N ASN A 44 -5.66 16.21 8.35
CA ASN A 44 -5.97 15.59 7.06
C ASN A 44 -4.78 15.67 6.10
N VAL A 45 -4.11 16.83 6.00
CA VAL A 45 -2.90 16.97 5.17
C VAL A 45 -1.83 15.96 5.59
N PHE A 46 -1.50 15.90 6.88
CA PHE A 46 -0.51 14.95 7.38
C PHE A 46 -0.92 13.50 7.08
N LEU A 47 -2.20 13.17 7.26
CA LEU A 47 -2.72 11.84 6.94
C LEU A 47 -2.52 11.48 5.46
N ARG A 48 -2.74 12.42 4.53
CA ARG A 48 -2.50 12.19 3.09
C ARG A 48 -1.01 12.08 2.77
N LEU A 49 -0.16 12.86 3.42
CA LEU A 49 1.30 12.76 3.27
C LEU A 49 1.83 11.43 3.78
N TYR A 50 1.31 10.92 4.91
CA TYR A 50 1.65 9.59 5.41
C TYR A 50 1.19 8.50 4.44
N GLN A 51 -0.05 8.57 3.95
CA GLN A 51 -0.55 7.65 2.93
C GLN A 51 0.35 7.64 1.69
N LEU A 52 0.73 8.82 1.19
CA LEU A 52 1.60 8.96 0.04
C LEU A 52 2.99 8.36 0.31
N PHE A 53 3.58 8.65 1.46
CA PHE A 53 4.86 8.09 1.87
C PHE A 53 4.82 6.55 1.89
N PHE A 54 3.82 5.96 2.55
CA PHE A 54 3.68 4.50 2.62
C PHE A 54 3.38 3.85 1.26
N ALA A 55 2.59 4.52 0.42
CA ALA A 55 2.32 4.07 -0.95
C ALA A 55 3.60 4.07 -1.80
N LEU A 56 4.45 5.09 -1.67
CA LEU A 56 5.74 5.17 -2.36
C LEU A 56 6.76 4.16 -1.82
N VAL A 57 6.76 3.88 -0.51
CA VAL A 57 7.54 2.77 0.08
C VAL A 57 7.12 1.45 -0.56
N LEU A 58 5.82 1.21 -0.72
CA LEU A 58 5.32 -0.01 -1.34
C LEU A 58 5.70 -0.08 -2.83
N LEU A 59 5.51 0.99 -3.59
CA LEU A 59 5.86 1.04 -5.01
C LEU A 59 7.36 0.90 -5.26
N SER A 60 8.21 1.60 -4.50
CA SER A 60 9.66 1.49 -4.65
C SER A 60 10.14 0.07 -4.34
N THR A 61 9.55 -0.57 -3.34
CA THR A 61 9.87 -1.97 -3.01
C THR A 61 9.34 -2.93 -4.07
N ALA A 62 8.04 -2.88 -4.36
CA ALA A 62 7.35 -3.88 -5.15
C ALA A 62 7.49 -3.65 -6.67
N ALA A 63 7.49 -2.42 -7.17
CA ALA A 63 7.67 -2.14 -8.60
C ALA A 63 9.14 -2.04 -8.99
N LEU A 64 9.93 -1.30 -8.20
CA LEU A 64 11.32 -0.98 -8.55
C LEU A 64 12.35 -1.95 -7.94
N GLY A 65 11.94 -2.84 -7.03
CA GLY A 65 12.85 -3.78 -6.36
C GLY A 65 13.86 -3.09 -5.43
N TRP A 66 13.55 -1.89 -4.92
CA TRP A 66 14.46 -1.16 -4.04
C TRP A 66 14.57 -1.84 -2.68
N LYS A 67 15.81 -2.09 -2.25
CA LYS A 67 16.09 -2.74 -0.96
C LYS A 67 16.20 -1.77 0.22
N VAL A 68 16.35 -0.46 -0.04
CA VAL A 68 16.49 0.54 1.01
C VAL A 68 15.23 0.63 1.89
N PRO A 69 14.00 0.71 1.33
CA PRO A 69 12.79 0.77 2.16
C PRO A 69 12.58 -0.50 3.00
N LEU A 70 12.99 -1.67 2.51
CA LEU A 70 12.94 -2.94 3.24
C LEU A 70 13.79 -2.95 4.52
N LYS A 71 14.85 -2.13 4.60
CA LYS A 71 15.65 -2.00 5.84
C LYS A 71 14.85 -1.35 6.97
N TRP A 72 13.88 -0.50 6.64
CA TRP A 72 13.05 0.21 7.62
C TRP A 72 11.71 -0.50 7.82
N PHE A 73 11.22 -1.19 6.79
CA PHE A 73 9.94 -1.90 6.76
C PHE A 73 10.14 -3.39 6.44
N SER A 74 10.92 -4.08 7.27
CA SER A 74 11.27 -5.49 7.05
C SER A 74 10.08 -6.44 7.02
N PHE A 75 8.94 -6.06 7.63
CA PHE A 75 7.71 -6.86 7.55
C PHE A 75 7.18 -6.99 6.11
N LEU A 76 7.54 -6.07 5.19
CA LEU A 76 7.17 -6.17 3.78
C LEU A 76 7.81 -7.39 3.11
N GLU A 77 8.90 -7.93 3.66
CA GLU A 77 9.51 -9.18 3.17
C GLU A 77 8.62 -10.40 3.42
N SER A 78 7.63 -10.33 4.30
CA SER A 78 6.73 -11.45 4.61
C SER A 78 5.36 -11.29 3.95
N TYR A 79 4.70 -12.39 3.59
CA TYR A 79 3.31 -12.36 3.10
C TYR A 79 2.35 -11.76 4.12
N VAL A 80 2.49 -12.13 5.40
CA VAL A 80 1.65 -11.60 6.49
C VAL A 80 1.87 -10.11 6.68
N GLY A 81 3.13 -9.69 6.84
CA GLY A 81 3.46 -8.29 7.08
C GLY A 81 3.11 -7.38 5.90
N SER A 82 3.38 -7.79 4.66
CA SER A 82 2.95 -7.03 3.48
C SER A 82 1.44 -7.00 3.32
N GLY A 83 0.72 -8.09 3.64
CA GLY A 83 -0.74 -8.12 3.67
C GLY A 83 -1.32 -7.14 4.70
N LEU A 84 -0.81 -7.14 5.93
CA LEU A 84 -1.21 -6.19 6.97
C LEU A 84 -0.91 -4.74 6.55
N PHE A 85 0.24 -4.48 5.93
CA PHE A 85 0.59 -3.16 5.44
C PHE A 85 -0.39 -2.62 4.40
N VAL A 86 -0.77 -3.48 3.44
CA VAL A 86 -1.77 -3.13 2.43
C VAL A 86 -3.12 -2.87 3.08
N ILE A 87 -3.54 -3.66 4.07
CA ILE A 87 -4.77 -3.41 4.83
C ILE A 87 -4.72 -2.03 5.50
N PHE A 88 -3.58 -1.66 6.11
CA PHE A 88 -3.39 -0.32 6.68
C PHE A 88 -3.52 0.80 5.62
N LEU A 89 -2.91 0.62 4.44
CA LEU A 89 -3.10 1.53 3.30
C LEU A 89 -4.57 1.60 2.85
N GLY A 90 -5.32 0.50 2.95
CA GLY A 90 -6.76 0.45 2.70
C GLY A 90 -7.54 1.41 3.62
N PHE A 91 -7.22 1.47 4.91
CA PHE A 91 -7.86 2.42 5.84
C PHE A 91 -7.57 3.89 5.47
N TYR A 92 -6.33 4.22 5.11
CA TYR A 92 -5.99 5.57 4.63
C TYR A 92 -6.77 5.91 3.35
N THR A 93 -6.87 4.96 2.43
CA THR A 93 -7.56 5.13 1.15
C THR A 93 -9.08 5.28 1.34
N TYR A 94 -9.68 4.52 2.26
CA TYR A 94 -11.10 4.63 2.61
C TYR A 94 -11.46 6.03 3.13
N ARG A 95 -10.53 6.68 3.83
CA ARG A 95 -10.70 8.03 4.36
C ARG A 95 -10.83 9.11 3.27
N LEU A 96 -10.64 8.78 1.99
CA LEU A 96 -10.95 9.68 0.87
C LEU A 96 -12.44 10.03 0.77
N LEU A 97 -13.33 9.18 1.31
CA LEU A 97 -14.79 9.41 1.34
C LEU A 97 -15.44 9.65 -0.03
N ASN A 98 -14.90 9.04 -1.08
CA ASN A 98 -15.50 9.02 -2.42
C ASN A 98 -15.49 7.59 -2.98
N ASP A 99 -16.13 7.41 -4.15
CA ASP A 99 -16.25 6.10 -4.79
C ASP A 99 -14.89 5.47 -5.10
N TYR A 100 -13.93 6.26 -5.58
CA TYR A 100 -12.58 5.77 -5.86
C TYR A 100 -11.91 5.21 -4.58
N GLY A 101 -11.97 5.96 -3.49
CA GLY A 101 -11.43 5.55 -2.19
C GLY A 101 -12.13 4.32 -1.64
N LEU A 102 -13.45 4.23 -1.80
CA LEU A 102 -14.24 3.08 -1.37
C LEU A 102 -13.81 1.80 -2.12
N TYR A 103 -13.81 1.82 -3.45
CA TYR A 103 -13.47 0.64 -4.25
C TYR A 103 -12.01 0.25 -4.09
N SER A 104 -11.10 1.23 -4.10
CA SER A 104 -9.68 0.99 -3.89
C SER A 104 -9.42 0.39 -2.50
N ALA A 105 -10.05 0.90 -1.44
CA ALA A 105 -9.91 0.36 -0.09
C ALA A 105 -10.38 -1.11 0.00
N TRP A 106 -11.52 -1.44 -0.63
CA TRP A 106 -11.97 -2.83 -0.69
C TRP A 106 -10.96 -3.77 -1.36
N ILE A 107 -10.33 -3.33 -2.45
CA ILE A 107 -9.27 -4.11 -3.10
C ILE A 107 -8.09 -4.32 -2.14
N HIS A 108 -7.69 -3.30 -1.39
CA HIS A 108 -6.65 -3.43 -0.36
C HIS A 108 -7.02 -4.44 0.72
N PHE A 109 -8.24 -4.37 1.26
CA PHE A 109 -8.69 -5.28 2.31
C PHE A 109 -8.76 -6.72 1.84
N VAL A 110 -9.31 -6.97 0.65
CA VAL A 110 -9.44 -8.33 0.10
C VAL A 110 -8.07 -8.92 -0.22
N VAL A 111 -7.24 -8.20 -0.99
CA VAL A 111 -5.92 -8.70 -1.40
C VAL A 111 -4.98 -8.85 -0.20
N GLY A 112 -4.98 -7.86 0.69
CA GLY A 112 -4.19 -7.93 1.92
C GLY A 112 -4.64 -9.07 2.83
N GLY A 113 -5.95 -9.31 2.96
CA GLY A 113 -6.49 -10.45 3.69
C GLY A 113 -6.06 -11.79 3.09
N VAL A 114 -6.07 -11.92 1.76
CA VAL A 114 -5.56 -13.10 1.06
C VAL A 114 -4.08 -13.34 1.36
N PHE A 115 -3.24 -12.30 1.38
CA PHE A 115 -1.82 -12.44 1.72
C PHE A 115 -1.58 -12.85 3.17
N VAL A 116 -2.36 -12.30 4.10
CA VAL A 116 -2.29 -12.72 5.52
C VAL A 116 -2.65 -14.18 5.65
N VAL A 117 -3.80 -14.60 5.10
CA VAL A 117 -4.24 -16.00 5.13
C VAL A 117 -3.20 -16.90 4.47
N TYR A 118 -2.73 -16.55 3.28
CA TYR A 118 -1.70 -17.31 2.58
C TYR A 118 -0.42 -17.45 3.40
N GLY A 119 0.09 -16.37 3.99
CA GLY A 119 1.30 -16.38 4.82
C GLY A 119 1.17 -17.25 6.07
N LEU A 120 -0.02 -17.28 6.69
CA LEU A 120 -0.28 -18.13 7.86
C LEU A 120 -0.27 -19.62 7.52
N PHE A 121 -0.76 -20.02 6.34
CA PHE A 121 -0.85 -21.43 5.94
C PHE A 121 0.36 -21.95 5.15
N ALA A 122 1.01 -21.10 4.35
CA ALA A 122 2.16 -21.47 3.53
C ALA A 122 3.51 -21.31 4.28
N GLY A 123 3.48 -20.68 5.47
CA GLY A 123 4.66 -20.32 6.25
C GLY A 123 5.32 -19.02 5.78
N GLU A 124 6.05 -18.36 6.67
CA GLU A 124 6.74 -17.10 6.35
C GLU A 124 7.98 -17.35 5.49
N GLN A 125 7.78 -17.46 4.18
CA GLN A 125 8.86 -17.33 3.22
C GLN A 125 9.11 -15.83 2.96
N LYS A 126 10.37 -15.44 3.01
CA LYS A 126 10.77 -14.10 2.59
C LYS A 126 10.54 -13.94 1.09
N ALA A 127 9.69 -13.00 0.72
CA ALA A 127 9.49 -12.58 -0.66
C ALA A 127 10.73 -11.82 -1.12
N GLU A 128 11.39 -12.33 -2.17
CA GLU A 128 12.45 -11.61 -2.87
C GLU A 128 11.83 -10.72 -3.93
N TYR A 129 11.89 -9.41 -3.72
CA TYR A 129 11.40 -8.42 -4.68
C TYR A 129 12.48 -8.10 -5.72
N THR A 130 12.18 -8.37 -6.99
CA THR A 130 13.04 -8.05 -8.16
C THR A 130 12.36 -7.01 -9.04
N PRO A 131 13.07 -6.04 -9.65
CA PRO A 131 12.44 -5.01 -10.49
C PRO A 131 11.44 -5.62 -11.51
N ILE A 132 10.22 -5.09 -11.56
CA ILE A 132 9.19 -5.58 -12.50
C ILE A 132 9.50 -5.13 -13.93
N LEU A 133 10.08 -3.93 -14.08
CA LEU A 133 10.49 -3.37 -15.35
C LEU A 133 12.01 -3.57 -15.58
N PRO A 134 12.45 -3.83 -16.82
CA PRO A 134 13.87 -3.81 -17.16
C PRO A 134 14.45 -2.40 -16.90
N GLN A 135 15.63 -2.35 -16.30
CA GLN A 135 16.36 -1.11 -15.99
C GLN A 135 17.28 -0.70 -17.13
#